data_AF-A0A0B8PAY7-F1
#
_entry.id   AF-A0A0B8PAY7-F1
#
_cell.length_a   1.000
_cell.length_b   1.000
_cell.length_c   1.000
_cell.angle_alpha   90.00
_cell.angle_beta   90.00
_cell.angle_gamma   90.00
#
_symmetry.space_group_name_H-M   'P 1'
#
loop_
_entity.id
_entity.type
_entity.pdbx_description
1 polymer ?
#
loop_
_entity_poly.entity_id
_entity_poly.type
_entity_poly.pdbx_seq_one_letter_code
_entity_poly.pdbx_strand_id
1 'polypeptide(L)' 'MTNILAQLSELTTIVADTGEIEAIKKYQPQDATTNPSLILKAAQLDEYQALSSKPSNTPRTKAKIETSRFNMPATC' A
#
# COMPACT_ATOMS: atom_id res chain seq x y z
N MET A 1 -20.20 -23.64 0.83
CA MET A 1 -18.95 -24.19 0.24
C MET A 1 -17.81 -23.30 0.66
N THR A 2 -16.73 -23.87 1.19
CA THR A 2 -15.51 -23.13 1.51
C THR A 2 -14.70 -22.92 0.23
N ASN A 3 -14.44 -21.67 -0.15
CA ASN A 3 -13.59 -21.34 -1.30
C ASN A 3 -12.11 -21.57 -0.94
N ILE A 4 -11.25 -21.76 -1.94
CA ILE A 4 -9.78 -21.86 -1.81
C ILE A 4 -9.22 -20.74 -0.92
N LEU A 5 -9.70 -19.50 -1.08
CA LEU A 5 -9.24 -18.37 -0.28
C LEU A 5 -9.56 -18.56 1.22
N ALA A 6 -10.73 -19.12 1.54
CA ALA A 6 -11.10 -19.41 2.93
C ALA A 6 -10.23 -20.52 3.51
N GLN A 7 -9.96 -21.58 2.75
CA GLN A 7 -9.06 -22.66 3.17
C GLN A 7 -7.61 -22.16 3.38
N LEU A 8 -7.14 -21.25 2.53
CA LEU A 8 -5.80 -20.68 2.65
C LEU A 8 -5.66 -19.80 3.90
N SER A 9 -6.73 -19.07 4.26
CA SER A 9 -6.73 -18.20 5.45
C SER A 9 -6.63 -18.96 6.78
N GLU A 10 -6.90 -20.27 6.79
CA GLU A 10 -6.72 -21.12 7.98
C GLU A 10 -5.23 -21.46 8.21
N LEU A 11 -4.40 -21.38 7.16
CA LEU A 11 -2.99 -21.79 7.19
C LEU A 11 -2.02 -20.61 7.09
N THR A 12 -2.43 -19.51 6.48
CA THR A 12 -1.56 -18.36 6.20
C THR A 12 -2.26 -17.03 6.46
N THR A 13 -1.45 -15.99 6.67
CA THR A 13 -1.96 -14.62 6.75
C THR A 13 -2.19 -14.09 5.34
N ILE A 14 -3.42 -13.68 5.05
CA ILE A 14 -3.80 -13.12 3.75
C ILE A 14 -3.51 -11.62 3.74
N VAL A 15 -2.72 -11.19 2.74
CA VAL A 15 -2.37 -9.78 2.50
C VAL A 15 -2.81 -9.40 1.08
N ALA A 16 -3.46 -8.24 0.92
CA ALA A 16 -3.83 -7.75 -0.41
C ALA A 16 -2.78 -6.79 -0.97
N ASP A 17 -2.24 -7.08 -2.15
CA ASP A 17 -1.27 -6.22 -2.83
C ASP A 17 -1.96 -5.28 -3.83
N THR A 18 -2.66 -4.26 -3.31
CA THR A 18 -3.42 -3.31 -4.13
C THR A 18 -3.60 -1.95 -3.45
N GLY A 19 -3.71 -0.90 -4.26
CA GLY A 19 -4.14 0.44 -3.83
C GLY A 19 -5.64 0.67 -3.91
N GLU A 20 -6.42 -0.31 -4.38
CA GLU A 20 -7.87 -0.19 -4.56
C GLU A 20 -8.63 -0.54 -3.27
N ILE A 21 -9.30 0.45 -2.69
CA ILE A 21 -10.04 0.33 -1.44
C ILE A 21 -11.23 -0.65 -1.58
N GLU A 22 -11.91 -0.67 -2.72
CA GLU A 22 -13.06 -1.56 -2.94
C GLU A 22 -12.65 -3.05 -2.95
N ALA A 23 -11.48 -3.36 -3.53
CA ALA A 23 -10.93 -4.71 -3.49
C ALA A 23 -10.58 -5.13 -2.05
N ILE A 24 -9.97 -4.24 -1.26
CA ILE A 24 -9.65 -4.50 0.15
C ILE A 24 -10.94 -4.76 0.95
N LYS A 25 -12.00 -3.97 0.76
CA LYS A 25 -13.30 -4.19 1.42
C LYS A 25 -13.93 -5.52 1.03
N LYS A 26 -13.83 -5.91 -0.25
CA LYS A 26 -14.42 -7.15 -0.75
C LYS A 26 -13.77 -8.40 -0.16
N TYR A 27 -12.44 -8.42 -0.09
CA TYR A 27 -11.69 -9.61 0.33
C TYR A 27 -11.32 -9.63 1.81
N GLN A 28 -11.44 -8.50 2.51
CA GLN A 28 -11.15 -8.36 3.94
C GLN A 28 -9.83 -9.05 4.34
N PRO A 29 -8.71 -8.72 3.68
CA PRO A 29 -7.42 -9.27 4.04
C PRO A 29 -7.02 -8.78 5.45
N GLN A 30 -6.06 -9.46 6.06
CA GLN A 30 -5.50 -9.03 7.33
C GLN A 30 -4.77 -7.70 7.19
N ASP A 31 -3.90 -7.61 6.17
CA ASP A 31 -3.13 -6.41 5.83
C ASP A 31 -3.25 -6.09 4.33
N ALA A 32 -2.89 -4.87 3.95
CA ALA A 32 -2.74 -4.47 2.56
C ALA A 32 -1.35 -3.89 2.32
N THR A 33 -0.67 -4.36 1.27
CA THR A 33 0.59 -3.80 0.81
C THR A 33 0.35 -2.89 -0.38
N THR A 34 1.09 -1.79 -0.41
CA THR A 34 1.11 -0.89 -1.55
C THR A 34 2.55 -0.68 -1.98
N ASN A 35 2.72 -0.29 -3.23
CA ASN A 35 3.98 0.21 -3.76
C ASN A 35 3.67 1.44 -4.63
N PRO A 36 4.68 2.25 -5.01
CA PRO A 36 4.45 3.46 -5.78
C PRO A 36 3.65 3.25 -7.07
N SER A 37 3.89 2.12 -7.76
CA SER A 37 3.18 1.77 -8.99
C SER A 37 1.70 1.48 -8.77
N LEU A 38 1.36 0.77 -7.68
CA LEU A 38 -0.04 0.47 -7.32
C LEU A 38 -0.81 1.73 -6.91
N ILE A 39 -0.17 2.63 -6.16
CA ILE A 39 -0.77 3.93 -5.80
C ILE A 39 -1.00 4.78 -7.04
N LEU A 40 -0.02 4.83 -7.95
CA LEU A 40 -0.17 5.59 -9.19
C LEU A 40 -1.35 5.09 -10.03
N LYS A 41 -1.52 3.76 -10.13
CA LYS A 41 -2.66 3.16 -10.83
C LYS A 41 -3.99 3.50 -10.15
N ALA A 42 -4.08 3.32 -8.83
CA ALA A 42 -5.30 3.64 -8.08
C ALA A 42 -5.68 5.12 -8.18
N ALA A 43 -4.71 6.03 -8.19
CA ALA A 43 -4.95 7.47 -8.31
C ALA A 43 -5.50 7.91 -9.68
N GLN A 44 -5.38 7.06 -10.72
CA GLN A 44 -5.95 7.32 -12.05
C GLN A 44 -7.44 6.96 -12.13
N LEU A 45 -7.95 6.17 -11.19
CA LEU A 45 -9.35 5.79 -11.14
C LEU A 45 -10.21 6.99 -10.70
N ASP A 46 -11.34 7.21 -11.37
CA ASP A 46 -12.22 8.36 -11.14
C ASP A 46 -12.71 8.46 -9.70
N GLU A 47 -12.99 7.32 -9.07
CA GLU A 47 -13.44 7.19 -7.68
C GLU A 47 -12.42 7.77 -6.67
N TYR A 48 -11.14 7.82 -7.04
CA TYR A 48 -10.04 8.25 -6.18
C TYR A 48 -9.57 9.68 -6.49
N GLN A 49 -10.14 10.34 -7.51
CA GLN A 49 -9.79 11.71 -7.87
C GLN A 49 -10.07 12.70 -6.74
N ALA A 50 -11.12 12.46 -5.94
CA ALA A 50 -11.45 13.27 -4.77
C ALA A 50 -10.41 13.16 -3.63
N LEU A 51 -9.59 12.10 -3.61
CA LEU A 51 -8.49 11.95 -2.66
C LEU A 51 -7.24 12.68 -3.15
N SER A 52 -6.96 12.58 -4.44
CA SER A 52 -5.83 13.25 -5.11
C SER A 52 -6.02 14.77 -5.19
N SER A 53 -7.26 15.25 -5.33
CA SER A 53 -7.57 16.67 -5.47
C SER A 53 -7.53 17.45 -4.16
N LYS A 54 -7.44 16.77 -3.00
CA LYS A 54 -7.27 17.44 -1.71
C LYS A 54 -5.89 18.11 -1.69
N PRO A 55 -5.81 19.45 -1.72
CA PRO A 55 -4.53 20.09 -1.48
C PRO A 55 -4.09 19.71 -0.07
N SER A 56 -2.88 19.15 0.03
CA SER A 56 -2.25 18.99 1.33
C SER A 56 -1.96 20.40 1.85
N ASN A 57 -2.82 20.92 2.73
CA ASN A 57 -2.61 22.20 3.43
C ASN A 57 -1.41 22.14 4.40
N THR A 58 -0.73 21.01 4.45
CA THR A 58 0.54 20.81 5.13
C THR A 58 1.66 21.54 4.38
N PRO A 59 2.43 22.42 5.05
CA PRO A 59 3.62 23.01 4.49
C PRO A 59 4.57 21.90 4.01
N ARG A 60 4.81 21.81 2.69
CA ARG A 60 5.81 20.90 2.13
C ARG A 60 7.19 21.48 2.37
N THR A 61 7.77 21.22 3.54
CA THR A 61 9.22 21.35 3.72
C THR A 61 9.88 20.32 2.81
N LYS A 62 10.70 20.78 1.86
CA LYS A 62 11.56 19.91 1.06
C LYS A 62 12.58 19.30 2.04
N ALA A 63 12.29 18.12 2.57
CA ALA A 63 13.25 17.39 3.38
C ALA A 63 14.48 17.13 2.51
N LYS A 64 15.59 17.82 2.83
CA LYS A 64 16.89 17.58 2.21
C LYS A 64 17.30 16.20 2.70
N ILE A 65 17.27 15.20 1.82
CA ILE A 65 17.75 13.86 2.13
C ILE A 65 19.26 14.01 2.35
N GLU A 66 19.69 14.07 3.62
CA GLU A 66 21.09 13.95 3.96
C GLU A 66 21.49 12.50 3.79
N THR A 67 22.30 12.25 2.76
CA THR A 67 22.92 10.96 2.47
C THR A 67 24.02 10.66 3.49
N SER A 68 23.71 10.67 4.79
CA SER A 68 24.65 10.29 5.83
C SER A 68 24.67 8.77 5.96
N ARG A 69 25.55 8.16 5.13
CA ARG A 69 26.24 6.88 5.33
C ARG A 69 25.50 5.85 6.21
N PHE A 70 24.64 5.06 5.59
CA PHE A 70 24.23 3.76 6.11
C PHE A 70 25.43 2.79 5.97
N ASN A 71 26.38 2.87 6.89
CA ASN A 71 27.45 1.87 6.98
C ASN A 71 26.92 0.67 7.78
N MET A 72 26.22 -0.23 7.08
CA MET A 72 25.90 -1.53 7.66
C MET A 72 27.13 -2.44 7.57
N PRO A 73 27.63 -2.97 8.70
CA PRO A 73 28.66 -3.99 8.63
C PRO A 73 28.06 -5.24 7.99
N ALA A 74 28.67 -5.70 6.90
CA ALA A 74 28.39 -7.01 6.32
C ALA A 74 28.87 -8.09 7.30
N THR A 75 27.98 -8.54 8.19
CA THR A 75 28.13 -9.84 8.86
C THR A 75 27.43 -10.87 7.98
N CYS A 76 28.19 -11.90 7.60
CA CYS A 76 27.77 -13.03 6.76
C CYS A 76 26.52 -13.75 7.27
#